data_AF-A0A930AWK3-F1
#
_entry.id   AF-A0A930AWK3-F1
#
_cell.length_a   1.000
_cell.length_b   1.000
_cell.length_c   1.000
_cell.angle_alpha   90.00
_cell.angle_beta   90.00
_cell.angle_gamma   90.00
#
_symmetry.space_group_name_H-M   'P 1'
#
loop_
_entity.id
_entity.type
_entity.pdbx_description
1 polymer ?
#
loop_
_entity_poly.entity_id
_entity_poly.type
_entity_poly.pdbx_seq_one_letter_code
_entity_poly.pdbx_strand_id
1 'polypeptide(L)'
;MKKEILIPLGIVLISIASIYSLVNTNLTTKQEYEQHITLARQASKNGTIKKAVKEYKEAMDIKPSLDIQLEICDAYKANDDLRAAERWYEREVISAYPLEPKAYEYGLQLYIEKKKFGDAFSLYESFQKRNLKSEAVDKIMAEIKYVYKLIGNFEDVKAFSDKQKLAPVKQGETWSYVDQSGYASGISNMYTEAEEFFSDIAAVVKNDKPMYINAKGDVILTPEYLYDANSDLKKITQFKEQIGNVILAYDGSKWAYYDATSYKKISENYKDATIITNGVGGATKNGGYWALLDSKANPITDEKFDSIVVDERGVPCRNDSLIVQKDLRYILVNKKGEQISDQVYEDAKGFNDTTLAAVKKGKKWIFIDPTGKEVDLGDFEEVSSFNGGLAAVKKNGKWGYIDMTGKIVIPCTFEDARLISESGIGFVKNDNGRWQLLQLIRLNHD
;
A
#
# COMPACT_ATOMS: atom_id res chain seq x y z
N MET A 1 44.09 -2.48 -76.29
CA MET A 1 43.91 -3.87 -75.82
C MET A 1 44.63 -4.26 -74.53
N LYS A 2 45.97 -4.17 -74.35
CA LYS A 2 46.59 -4.63 -73.07
C LYS A 2 46.31 -3.75 -71.84
N LYS A 3 46.11 -2.43 -71.99
CA LYS A 3 45.80 -1.52 -70.87
C LYS A 3 44.33 -1.52 -70.44
N GLU A 4 43.41 -1.91 -71.33
CA GLU A 4 41.95 -1.86 -71.07
C GLU A 4 41.44 -3.04 -70.22
N ILE A 5 42.16 -4.17 -70.20
CA ILE A 5 41.81 -5.35 -69.38
C ILE A 5 42.54 -5.34 -68.02
N LEU A 6 43.66 -4.61 -67.90
CA LEU A 6 44.46 -4.55 -66.67
C LEU A 6 43.78 -3.76 -65.54
N ILE A 7 43.04 -2.69 -65.88
CA ILE A 7 42.35 -1.85 -64.89
C ILE A 7 41.19 -2.62 -64.22
N PRO A 8 40.30 -3.32 -64.96
CA PRO A 8 39.28 -4.18 -64.36
C PRO A 8 39.84 -5.33 -63.52
N LEU A 9 40.91 -6.00 -63.97
CA LEU A 9 41.57 -7.08 -63.22
C LEU A 9 42.24 -6.57 -61.93
N GLY A 10 42.84 -5.39 -61.97
CA GLY A 10 43.43 -4.75 -60.80
C GLY A 10 42.38 -4.43 -59.73
N ILE A 11 41.21 -3.93 -60.13
CA ILE A 11 40.09 -3.67 -59.22
C ILE A 11 39.58 -4.97 -58.58
N VAL A 12 39.39 -6.03 -59.37
CA VAL A 12 38.96 -7.35 -58.85
C VAL A 12 39.95 -7.93 -57.85
N LEU A 13 41.27 -7.84 -58.10
CA LEU A 13 42.30 -8.31 -57.17
C LEU A 13 42.33 -7.52 -55.87
N ILE A 14 42.16 -6.19 -55.93
CA ILE A 14 42.06 -5.34 -54.74
C ILE A 14 40.79 -5.68 -53.95
N SER A 15 39.66 -5.92 -54.62
CA SER A 15 38.43 -6.36 -53.96
C SER A 15 38.60 -7.73 -53.27
N ILE A 16 39.22 -8.71 -53.92
CA ILE A 16 39.48 -10.04 -53.32
C ILE A 16 40.43 -9.92 -52.12
N ALA A 17 41.51 -9.15 -52.22
CA ALA A 17 42.44 -8.91 -51.12
C ALA A 17 41.77 -8.19 -49.94
N SER A 18 40.87 -7.25 -50.23
CA SER A 18 40.10 -6.51 -49.21
C SER A 18 39.10 -7.42 -48.50
N ILE A 19 38.39 -8.27 -49.24
CA ILE A 19 37.48 -9.28 -48.68
C ILE A 19 38.27 -10.29 -47.84
N TYR A 20 39.40 -10.79 -48.34
CA TYR A 20 40.25 -11.71 -47.58
C TYR A 20 40.78 -11.08 -46.29
N SER A 21 41.29 -9.84 -46.35
CA SER A 21 41.75 -9.10 -45.17
C SER A 21 40.63 -8.91 -44.14
N LEU A 22 39.43 -8.52 -44.58
CA LEU A 22 38.27 -8.36 -43.71
C LEU A 22 37.85 -9.69 -43.06
N VAL A 23 37.78 -10.77 -43.85
CA VAL A 23 37.44 -12.11 -43.35
C VAL A 23 38.47 -12.61 -42.35
N ASN A 24 39.76 -12.46 -42.65
CA ASN A 24 40.84 -12.88 -41.76
C ASN A 24 40.85 -12.06 -40.47
N THR A 25 40.66 -10.74 -40.55
CA THR A 25 40.54 -9.86 -39.37
C THR A 25 39.38 -10.30 -38.49
N ASN A 26 38.19 -10.54 -39.07
CA ASN A 26 37.02 -11.02 -38.34
C ASN A 26 37.24 -12.39 -37.68
N LEU A 27 37.97 -13.30 -38.33
CA LEU A 27 38.33 -14.61 -37.77
C LEU A 27 39.28 -14.48 -36.56
N THR A 28 40.33 -13.67 -36.68
CA THR A 28 41.28 -13.42 -35.60
C THR A 28 40.59 -12.77 -34.40
N THR A 29 39.79 -11.73 -34.62
CA THR A 29 39.02 -11.04 -33.57
C THR A 29 38.05 -11.99 -32.85
N LYS A 30 37.42 -12.92 -33.58
CA LYS A 30 36.57 -13.95 -32.96
C LYS A 30 37.38 -14.92 -32.10
N GLN A 31 38.55 -15.36 -32.56
CA GLN A 31 39.42 -16.26 -31.80
C GLN A 31 39.94 -15.61 -30.52
N GLU A 32 40.39 -14.35 -30.61
CA GLU A 32 40.83 -13.54 -29.46
C GLU A 32 39.72 -13.39 -28.42
N TYR A 33 38.50 -13.08 -28.85
CA TYR A 33 37.34 -13.02 -27.97
C TYR A 33 37.11 -14.33 -27.19
N GLU A 34 37.03 -15.47 -27.88
CA GLU A 34 36.80 -16.77 -27.25
C GLU A 34 37.94 -17.16 -26.30
N GLN A 35 39.18 -16.78 -26.64
CA GLN A 35 40.34 -17.00 -25.78
C GLN A 35 40.22 -16.22 -24.47
N HIS A 36 39.91 -14.92 -24.53
CA HIS A 36 39.72 -14.09 -23.34
C HIS A 36 38.57 -14.61 -22.46
N ILE A 37 37.44 -14.99 -23.06
CA ILE A 37 36.32 -15.60 -22.31
C ILE A 37 36.73 -16.89 -21.61
N THR A 38 37.47 -17.76 -22.29
CA THR A 38 37.95 -19.03 -21.71
C THR A 38 38.86 -18.78 -20.52
N LEU A 39 39.83 -17.87 -20.67
CA LEU A 39 40.76 -17.49 -19.60
C LEU A 39 40.03 -16.83 -18.42
N ALA A 40 39.03 -15.99 -18.69
CA ALA A 40 38.25 -15.31 -17.68
C ALA A 40 37.47 -16.29 -16.80
N ARG A 41 36.73 -17.21 -17.43
CA ARG A 41 35.94 -18.25 -16.75
C ARG A 41 36.83 -19.20 -15.93
N GLN A 42 38.00 -19.57 -16.47
CA GLN A 42 38.96 -20.39 -15.73
C GLN A 42 39.52 -19.64 -14.51
N ALA A 43 39.90 -18.37 -14.68
CA ALA A 43 40.40 -17.55 -13.57
C ALA A 43 39.33 -17.34 -12.50
N SER A 44 38.06 -17.17 -12.88
CA SER A 44 36.93 -17.06 -11.95
C SER A 44 36.76 -18.33 -11.12
N LYS A 45 36.76 -19.51 -11.76
CA LYS A 45 36.69 -20.82 -11.07
C LYS A 45 37.88 -21.07 -10.13
N ASN A 46 39.04 -20.54 -10.47
CA ASN A 46 40.26 -20.67 -9.64
C ASN A 46 40.35 -19.59 -8.54
N GLY A 47 39.30 -18.80 -8.31
CA GLY A 47 39.28 -17.74 -7.30
C GLY A 47 40.16 -16.53 -7.61
N THR A 48 40.67 -16.41 -8.85
CA THR A 48 41.59 -15.34 -9.25
C THR A 48 40.82 -14.16 -9.85
N ILE A 49 39.96 -13.54 -9.04
CA ILE A 49 38.94 -12.58 -9.53
C ILE A 49 39.51 -11.40 -10.33
N LYS A 50 40.63 -10.81 -9.90
CA LYS A 50 41.25 -9.69 -10.63
C LYS A 50 41.66 -10.07 -12.04
N LYS A 51 42.16 -11.30 -12.22
CA LYS A 51 42.51 -11.83 -13.54
C LYS A 51 41.24 -12.09 -14.35
N ALA A 52 40.23 -12.73 -13.75
CA ALA A 52 38.97 -12.99 -14.41
C ALA A 52 38.33 -11.72 -14.98
N VAL A 53 38.19 -10.69 -14.14
CA VAL A 53 37.61 -9.39 -14.52
C VAL A 53 38.43 -8.71 -15.61
N LYS A 54 39.78 -8.80 -15.55
CA LYS A 54 40.64 -8.26 -16.61
C LYS A 54 40.34 -8.94 -17.94
N GLU A 55 40.38 -10.27 -18.00
CA GLU A 55 40.14 -11.01 -19.24
C GLU A 55 38.72 -10.77 -19.79
N TYR A 56 37.70 -10.68 -18.93
CA TYR A 56 36.36 -10.30 -19.38
C TYR A 56 36.32 -8.89 -19.99
N LYS A 57 37.07 -7.92 -19.44
CA LYS A 57 37.16 -6.56 -20.02
C LYS A 57 37.77 -6.57 -21.42
N GLU A 58 38.87 -7.29 -21.61
CA GLU A 58 39.50 -7.45 -22.94
C GLU A 58 38.50 -8.08 -23.93
N ALA A 59 37.71 -9.08 -23.51
CA ALA A 59 36.66 -9.65 -24.34
C ALA A 59 35.53 -8.65 -24.67
N MET A 60 35.14 -7.79 -23.71
CA MET A 60 34.11 -6.77 -23.92
C MET A 60 34.57 -5.62 -24.81
N ASP A 61 35.87 -5.30 -24.83
CA ASP A 61 36.44 -4.32 -25.76
C ASP A 61 36.34 -4.80 -27.21
N ILE A 62 36.39 -6.12 -27.42
CA ILE A 62 36.14 -6.74 -28.73
C ILE A 62 34.64 -6.78 -29.05
N LYS A 63 33.84 -7.29 -28.11
CA LYS A 63 32.39 -7.48 -28.29
C LYS A 63 31.64 -7.21 -26.99
N PRO A 64 31.07 -6.01 -26.82
CA PRO A 64 30.21 -5.70 -25.68
C PRO A 64 29.03 -6.68 -25.61
N SER A 65 28.75 -7.18 -24.41
CA SER A 65 27.68 -8.15 -24.19
C SER A 65 27.14 -8.03 -22.77
N LEU A 66 25.81 -8.01 -22.66
CA LEU A 66 25.12 -8.09 -21.37
C LEU A 66 25.48 -9.38 -20.63
N ASP A 67 25.52 -10.52 -21.33
CA ASP A 67 25.82 -11.82 -20.72
C ASP A 67 27.21 -11.83 -20.06
N ILE A 68 28.20 -11.24 -20.72
CA ILE A 68 29.56 -11.14 -20.16
C ILE A 68 29.60 -10.20 -18.96
N GLN A 69 28.88 -9.07 -19.01
CA GLN A 69 28.76 -8.17 -17.87
C GLN A 69 28.12 -8.86 -16.65
N LEU A 70 27.11 -9.71 -16.87
CA LEU A 70 26.49 -10.53 -15.83
C LEU A 70 27.44 -11.62 -15.31
N GLU A 71 28.21 -12.27 -16.19
CA GLU A 71 29.24 -13.25 -15.77
C GLU A 71 30.32 -12.61 -14.87
N ILE A 72 30.62 -11.32 -15.06
CA ILE A 72 31.51 -10.58 -14.15
C ILE A 72 30.88 -10.41 -12.77
N CYS A 73 29.58 -10.07 -12.71
CA CYS A 73 28.86 -10.03 -11.44
C CYS A 73 28.88 -11.40 -10.76
N ASP A 74 28.59 -12.48 -11.49
CA ASP A 74 28.63 -13.85 -10.96
C ASP A 74 30.03 -14.25 -10.48
N ALA A 75 31.08 -13.82 -11.20
CA ALA A 75 32.46 -14.05 -10.76
C ALA A 75 32.75 -13.38 -9.41
N TYR A 76 32.26 -12.15 -9.19
CA TYR A 76 32.36 -11.50 -7.87
C TYR A 76 31.55 -12.24 -6.80
N LYS A 77 30.32 -12.67 -7.10
CA LYS A 77 29.47 -13.44 -6.17
C LYS A 77 30.11 -14.77 -5.76
N ALA A 78 30.66 -15.52 -6.72
CA ALA A 78 31.34 -16.79 -6.49
C ALA A 78 32.62 -16.68 -5.64
N ASN A 79 33.09 -15.45 -5.40
CA ASN A 79 34.23 -15.13 -4.54
C ASN A 79 33.80 -14.34 -3.29
N ASP A 80 32.53 -14.48 -2.88
CA ASP A 80 31.93 -13.83 -1.70
C ASP A 80 32.00 -12.29 -1.69
N ASP A 81 32.22 -11.64 -2.85
CA ASP A 81 32.26 -10.18 -2.97
C ASP A 81 30.95 -9.63 -3.55
N LEU A 82 29.85 -9.84 -2.81
CA LEU A 82 28.52 -9.30 -3.15
C LEU A 82 28.51 -7.77 -3.28
N ARG A 83 29.48 -7.06 -2.68
CA ARG A 83 29.58 -5.60 -2.76
C ARG A 83 30.18 -5.17 -4.10
N ALA A 84 31.20 -5.89 -4.60
CA ALA A 84 31.71 -5.66 -5.94
C ALA A 84 30.72 -6.06 -7.02
N ALA A 85 30.00 -7.18 -6.84
CA ALA A 85 28.94 -7.60 -7.77
C ALA A 85 27.86 -6.53 -7.94
N GLU A 86 27.37 -5.96 -6.83
CA GLU A 86 26.38 -4.87 -6.81
C GLU A 86 26.93 -3.60 -7.47
N ARG A 87 28.13 -3.14 -7.08
CA ARG A 87 28.74 -1.96 -7.70
C ARG A 87 28.95 -2.13 -9.20
N TRP A 88 29.35 -3.32 -9.63
CA TRP A 88 29.54 -3.64 -11.05
C TRP A 88 28.19 -3.62 -11.78
N TYR A 89 27.17 -4.27 -11.21
CA TYR A 89 25.82 -4.26 -11.76
C TYR A 89 25.29 -2.83 -11.96
N GLU A 90 25.38 -1.99 -10.93
CA GLU A 90 24.87 -0.61 -10.98
C GLU A 90 25.62 0.26 -11.99
N ARG A 91 26.95 0.09 -12.08
CA ARG A 91 27.80 0.97 -12.90
C ARG A 91 27.98 0.52 -14.34
N GLU A 92 27.96 -0.78 -14.59
CA GLU A 92 28.38 -1.37 -15.88
C GLU A 92 27.29 -2.20 -16.55
N VAL A 93 26.31 -2.74 -15.79
CA VAL A 93 25.20 -3.53 -16.35
C VAL A 93 23.99 -2.64 -16.61
N ILE A 94 23.30 -2.18 -15.56
CA ILE A 94 22.00 -1.52 -15.72
C ILE A 94 22.12 -0.15 -16.37
N SER A 95 23.28 0.51 -16.21
CA SER A 95 23.61 1.77 -16.87
C SER A 95 23.77 1.62 -18.38
N ALA A 96 24.37 0.52 -18.85
CA ALA A 96 24.68 0.25 -20.25
C ALA A 96 23.52 -0.44 -20.98
N TYR A 97 22.72 -1.25 -20.27
CA TYR A 97 21.61 -2.03 -20.83
C TYR A 97 20.26 -1.69 -20.17
N PRO A 98 19.86 -0.40 -20.11
CA PRO A 98 18.64 0.01 -19.39
C PRO A 98 17.35 -0.40 -20.10
N LEU A 99 17.42 -0.92 -21.33
CA LEU A 99 16.25 -1.38 -22.10
C LEU A 99 16.17 -2.92 -22.17
N GLU A 100 17.09 -3.63 -21.53
CA GLU A 100 17.15 -5.10 -21.57
C GLU A 100 16.50 -5.70 -20.32
N PRO A 101 15.35 -6.40 -20.42
CA PRO A 101 14.67 -6.98 -19.27
C PRO A 101 15.54 -7.95 -18.45
N LYS A 102 16.48 -8.65 -19.11
CA LYS A 102 17.42 -9.57 -18.45
C LYS A 102 18.34 -8.85 -17.44
N ALA A 103 18.71 -7.59 -17.69
CA ALA A 103 19.48 -6.80 -16.74
C ALA A 103 18.69 -6.57 -15.45
N TYR A 104 17.40 -6.25 -15.57
CA TYR A 104 16.50 -6.06 -14.44
C TYR A 104 16.27 -7.35 -13.66
N GLU A 105 16.02 -8.47 -14.35
CA GLU A 105 15.85 -9.77 -13.70
C GLU A 105 17.04 -10.10 -12.78
N TYR A 106 18.27 -9.95 -13.30
CA TYR A 106 19.48 -10.18 -12.52
C TYR A 106 19.60 -9.23 -11.33
N GLY A 107 19.39 -7.94 -11.55
CA GLY A 107 19.45 -6.93 -10.49
C GLY A 107 18.47 -7.17 -9.36
N LEU A 108 17.23 -7.56 -9.70
CA LEU A 108 16.20 -7.90 -8.72
C LEU A 108 16.61 -9.10 -7.88
N GLN A 109 17.09 -10.18 -8.51
CA GLN A 109 17.59 -11.36 -7.79
C GLN A 109 18.76 -10.99 -6.87
N LEU A 110 19.70 -10.16 -7.35
CA LEU A 110 20.84 -9.69 -6.56
C LEU A 110 20.39 -8.87 -5.33
N TYR A 111 19.45 -7.94 -5.50
CA TYR A 111 18.94 -7.15 -4.39
C TYR A 111 18.14 -8.00 -3.38
N ILE A 112 17.37 -8.98 -3.86
CA ILE A 112 16.63 -9.92 -2.99
C ILE A 112 17.59 -10.80 -2.18
N GLU A 113 18.64 -11.34 -2.81
CA GLU A 113 19.69 -12.12 -2.13
C GLU A 113 20.34 -11.32 -1.00
N LYS A 114 20.55 -10.03 -1.22
CA LYS A 114 21.09 -9.07 -0.25
C LYS A 114 20.05 -8.55 0.74
N LYS A 115 18.79 -8.97 0.64
CA LYS A 115 17.63 -8.48 1.42
C LYS A 115 17.42 -6.95 1.30
N LYS A 116 17.88 -6.38 0.18
CA LYS A 116 17.71 -4.97 -0.20
C LYS A 116 16.41 -4.77 -0.97
N PHE A 117 15.28 -5.10 -0.33
CA PHE A 117 13.97 -5.06 -0.99
C PHE A 117 13.58 -3.68 -1.49
N GLY A 118 14.00 -2.62 -0.79
CA GLY A 118 13.73 -1.25 -1.24
C GLY A 118 14.37 -0.96 -2.60
N ASP A 119 15.67 -1.27 -2.74
CA ASP A 119 16.38 -1.14 -4.03
C ASP A 119 15.77 -2.01 -5.12
N ALA A 120 15.27 -3.21 -4.78
CA ALA A 120 14.55 -4.06 -5.73
C ALA A 120 13.28 -3.38 -6.26
N PHE A 121 12.47 -2.76 -5.39
CA PHE A 121 11.30 -2.02 -5.82
C PHE A 121 11.67 -0.76 -6.62
N SER A 122 12.70 -0.01 -6.23
CA SER A 122 13.18 1.15 -7.02
C SER A 122 13.65 0.73 -8.41
N LEU A 123 14.35 -0.40 -8.51
CA LEU A 123 14.78 -0.96 -9.78
C LEU A 123 13.57 -1.35 -10.65
N TYR A 124 12.57 -2.01 -10.07
CA TYR A 124 11.33 -2.37 -10.76
C TYR A 124 10.51 -1.16 -11.20
N GLU A 125 10.41 -0.10 -10.39
CA GLU A 125 9.77 1.14 -10.85
C GLU A 125 10.48 1.71 -12.09
N SER A 126 11.81 1.65 -12.12
CA SER A 126 12.58 2.13 -13.25
C SER A 126 12.38 1.25 -14.50
N PHE A 127 12.14 -0.06 -14.34
CA PHE A 127 11.71 -0.98 -15.39
C PHE A 127 10.35 -0.59 -15.96
N GLN A 128 9.38 -0.35 -15.08
CA GLN A 128 8.01 0.04 -15.45
C GLN A 128 7.97 1.42 -16.13
N LYS A 129 8.71 2.41 -15.63
CA LYS A 129 8.82 3.76 -16.23
C LYS A 129 9.34 3.73 -17.66
N ARG A 130 10.05 2.66 -18.05
CA ARG A 130 10.54 2.43 -19.42
C ARG A 130 9.59 1.60 -20.29
N ASN A 131 8.41 1.25 -19.78
CA ASN A 131 7.41 0.42 -20.47
C ASN A 131 7.92 -0.97 -20.90
N LEU A 132 8.91 -1.50 -20.18
CA LEU A 132 9.43 -2.85 -20.43
C LEU A 132 8.45 -3.90 -19.89
N LYS A 133 8.51 -5.13 -20.44
CA LYS A 133 7.68 -6.26 -20.05
C LYS A 133 8.52 -7.53 -19.94
N SER A 134 8.33 -8.29 -18.87
CA SER A 134 8.98 -9.58 -18.65
C SER A 134 8.25 -10.37 -17.58
N GLU A 135 7.76 -11.56 -17.94
CA GLU A 135 7.08 -12.47 -17.02
C GLU A 135 8.00 -12.89 -15.86
N ALA A 136 9.31 -13.05 -16.11
CA ALA A 136 10.28 -13.39 -15.08
C ALA A 136 10.41 -12.27 -14.04
N VAL A 137 10.47 -11.01 -14.49
CA VAL A 137 10.50 -9.84 -13.61
C VAL A 137 9.21 -9.76 -12.79
N ASP A 138 8.06 -9.89 -13.44
CA ASP A 138 6.74 -9.83 -12.78
C ASP A 138 6.60 -10.91 -11.70
N LYS A 139 7.08 -12.13 -11.98
CA LYS A 139 7.09 -13.24 -11.03
C LYS A 139 7.97 -12.95 -9.81
N ILE A 140 9.19 -12.45 -10.02
CA ILE A 140 10.09 -12.06 -8.92
C ILE A 140 9.42 -11.01 -8.02
N MET A 141 8.79 -10.00 -8.62
CA MET A 141 8.13 -8.94 -7.85
C MET A 141 6.89 -9.46 -7.10
N ALA A 142 6.15 -10.42 -7.66
CA ALA A 142 5.03 -11.06 -6.99
C ALA A 142 5.47 -11.82 -5.72
N GLU A 143 6.65 -12.42 -5.72
CA GLU A 143 7.21 -13.15 -4.56
C GLU A 143 7.54 -12.23 -3.38
N ILE A 144 8.00 -11.00 -3.66
CA ILE A 144 8.39 -10.04 -2.62
C ILE A 144 7.34 -8.96 -2.33
N LYS A 145 6.21 -8.94 -3.05
CA LYS A 145 5.15 -7.92 -2.98
C LYS A 145 4.65 -7.63 -1.55
N TYR A 146 4.68 -8.61 -0.67
CA TYR A 146 4.17 -8.49 0.70
C TYR A 146 5.27 -8.46 1.76
N VAL A 147 6.53 -8.30 1.37
CA VAL A 147 7.62 -8.10 2.34
C VAL A 147 7.39 -6.80 3.10
N TYR A 148 7.51 -6.87 4.43
CA TYR A 148 7.20 -5.79 5.34
C TYR A 148 8.31 -5.56 6.38
N LYS A 149 8.24 -4.40 7.04
CA LYS A 149 9.01 -4.07 8.24
C LYS A 149 8.06 -3.81 9.40
N LEU A 150 8.54 -4.04 10.63
CA LEU A 150 7.86 -3.67 11.86
C LEU A 150 8.65 -2.57 12.56
N ILE A 151 7.99 -1.48 12.89
CA ILE A 151 8.63 -0.25 13.40
C ILE A 151 7.90 0.23 14.65
N GLY A 152 8.66 0.72 15.63
CA GLY A 152 8.12 1.26 16.87
C GLY A 152 7.67 0.20 17.89
N ASN A 153 7.20 0.71 19.04
CA ASN A 153 6.68 -0.05 20.17
C ASN A 153 5.74 0.86 20.97
N PHE A 154 4.48 0.94 20.56
CA PHE A 154 3.47 1.84 21.12
C PHE A 154 2.58 1.11 22.14
N GLU A 155 2.03 1.87 23.09
CA GLU A 155 1.05 1.35 24.06
C GLU A 155 -0.33 1.21 23.44
N ASP A 156 -0.69 2.17 22.59
CA ASP A 156 -1.93 2.17 21.84
C ASP A 156 -1.76 2.92 20.52
N VAL A 157 -2.65 2.64 19.57
CA VAL A 157 -2.63 3.18 18.21
C VAL A 157 -4.05 3.30 17.67
N LYS A 158 -4.26 4.27 16.78
CA LYS A 158 -5.50 4.43 16.02
C LYS A 158 -5.25 4.27 14.52
N ALA A 159 -6.30 4.35 13.70
CA ALA A 159 -6.17 4.08 12.27
C ALA A 159 -5.19 5.05 11.60
N PHE A 160 -4.52 4.55 10.56
CA PHE A 160 -3.63 5.34 9.73
C PHE A 160 -4.42 6.07 8.65
N SER A 161 -4.19 7.37 8.51
CA SER A 161 -4.81 8.17 7.46
C SER A 161 -4.00 8.08 6.17
N ASP A 162 -4.53 7.44 5.14
CA ASP A 162 -3.87 7.38 3.82
C ASP A 162 -3.64 8.77 3.20
N LYS A 163 -4.57 9.71 3.44
CA LYS A 163 -4.49 11.07 2.87
C LYS A 163 -3.36 11.88 3.50
N GLN A 164 -3.29 11.92 4.83
CA GLN A 164 -2.28 12.70 5.55
C GLN A 164 -0.98 11.92 5.80
N LYS A 165 -1.03 10.60 5.63
CA LYS A 165 0.06 9.66 5.95
C LYS A 165 0.47 9.71 7.42
N LEU A 166 -0.51 9.82 8.31
CA LEU A 166 -0.32 9.99 9.75
C LEU A 166 -1.24 9.07 10.54
N ALA A 167 -0.74 8.58 11.67
CA ALA A 167 -1.52 7.82 12.65
C ALA A 167 -1.28 8.31 14.09
N PRO A 168 -2.32 8.40 14.92
CA PRO A 168 -2.17 8.60 16.35
C PRO A 168 -1.53 7.39 17.01
N VAL A 169 -0.51 7.64 17.84
CA VAL A 169 0.13 6.62 18.67
C VAL A 169 0.25 7.12 20.10
N LYS A 170 0.17 6.19 21.05
CA LYS A 170 0.30 6.48 22.48
C LYS A 170 1.62 5.94 23.03
N GLN A 171 2.32 6.79 23.77
CA GLN A 171 3.53 6.43 24.51
C GLN A 171 3.47 7.08 25.90
N GLY A 172 3.42 6.26 26.95
CA GLY A 172 3.12 6.74 28.29
C GLY A 172 1.73 7.39 28.35
N GLU A 173 1.65 8.58 28.95
CA GLU A 173 0.36 9.26 29.17
C GLU A 173 -0.10 10.09 27.96
N THR A 174 0.74 10.28 26.94
CA THR A 174 0.43 11.19 25.83
C THR A 174 0.25 10.48 24.49
N TRP A 175 -0.59 11.08 23.68
CA TRP A 175 -0.75 10.79 22.26
C TRP A 175 0.10 11.74 21.43
N SER A 176 0.61 11.21 20.33
CA SER A 176 1.31 11.92 19.26
C SER A 176 0.94 11.32 17.91
N TYR A 177 1.57 11.78 16.83
CA TYR A 177 1.41 11.20 15.51
C TYR A 177 2.74 10.70 14.97
N VAL A 178 2.68 9.55 14.30
CA VAL A 178 3.77 9.03 13.47
C VAL A 178 3.38 9.12 12.01
N ASP A 179 4.40 9.28 11.16
CA ASP A 179 4.22 9.20 9.72
C ASP A 179 4.35 7.75 9.20
N GLN A 180 4.29 7.59 7.87
CA GLN A 180 4.46 6.29 7.19
C GLN A 180 5.78 5.58 7.51
N SER A 181 6.83 6.29 7.95
CA SER A 181 8.11 5.72 8.37
C SER A 181 8.08 5.19 9.80
N GLY A 182 7.01 5.44 10.56
CA GLY A 182 6.86 5.06 11.96
C GLY A 182 7.61 5.94 12.95
N TYR A 183 8.23 7.03 12.48
CA TYR A 183 8.86 8.04 13.33
C TYR A 183 7.91 9.22 13.58
N ALA A 184 8.21 9.99 14.64
CA ALA A 184 7.38 11.12 15.03
C ALA A 184 7.29 12.15 13.89
N SER A 185 6.07 12.55 13.54
CA SER A 185 5.79 13.48 12.44
C SER A 185 6.11 14.95 12.76
N GLY A 186 6.64 15.23 13.95
CA GLY A 186 6.81 16.58 14.47
C GLY A 186 5.53 17.21 15.05
N ILE A 187 4.38 16.53 14.95
CA ILE A 187 3.15 16.93 15.64
C ILE A 187 3.33 16.70 17.15
N SER A 188 3.10 17.74 17.95
CA SER A 188 3.56 17.81 19.35
C SER A 188 3.09 16.64 20.24
N ASN A 189 4.01 16.02 20.98
CA ASN A 189 3.80 14.85 21.85
C ASN A 189 3.04 15.14 23.18
N MET A 190 2.03 16.01 23.18
CA MET A 190 1.42 16.53 24.42
C MET A 190 -0.11 16.42 24.45
N TYR A 191 -0.70 15.53 23.65
CA TYR A 191 -2.14 15.36 23.69
C TYR A 191 -2.54 14.31 24.72
N THR A 192 -3.57 14.58 25.50
CA THR A 192 -4.20 13.57 26.37
C THR A 192 -5.13 12.65 25.57
N GLU A 193 -5.65 13.15 24.45
CA GLU A 193 -6.41 12.40 23.45
C GLU A 193 -6.05 12.87 22.04
N ALA A 194 -5.89 11.94 21.11
CA ALA A 194 -5.74 12.24 19.69
C ALA A 194 -6.57 11.27 18.86
N GLU A 195 -7.33 11.78 17.88
CA GLU A 195 -8.09 11.00 16.92
C GLU A 195 -7.35 10.87 15.59
N GLU A 196 -7.73 9.87 14.80
CA GLU A 196 -7.18 9.72 13.45
C GLU A 196 -7.47 10.94 12.55
N PHE A 197 -6.58 11.17 11.58
CA PHE A 197 -6.82 12.20 10.57
C PHE A 197 -7.95 11.76 9.64
N PHE A 198 -9.08 12.46 9.76
CA PHE A 198 -10.18 12.34 8.83
C PHE A 198 -10.12 13.49 7.83
N SER A 199 -9.85 13.17 6.56
CA SER A 199 -9.53 14.16 5.53
C SER A 199 -8.30 14.98 5.93
N ASP A 200 -8.42 16.29 6.17
CA ASP A 200 -7.30 17.22 6.44
C ASP A 200 -7.12 17.58 7.92
N ILE A 201 -7.98 17.06 8.79
CA ILE A 201 -8.06 17.48 10.19
C ILE A 201 -8.05 16.28 11.14
N ALA A 202 -7.53 16.50 12.35
CA ALA A 202 -7.66 15.55 13.45
C ALA A 202 -8.08 16.27 14.73
N ALA A 203 -8.98 15.64 15.49
CA ALA A 203 -9.38 16.12 16.80
C ALA A 203 -8.34 15.70 17.84
N VAL A 204 -7.93 16.64 18.68
CA VAL A 204 -6.97 16.39 19.76
C VAL A 204 -7.37 17.16 21.02
N VAL A 205 -6.96 16.67 22.18
CA VAL A 205 -7.14 17.35 23.46
C VAL A 205 -5.76 17.70 24.02
N LYS A 206 -5.52 19.00 24.25
CA LYS A 206 -4.28 19.51 24.84
C LYS A 206 -4.61 20.38 26.04
N ASN A 207 -4.07 20.04 27.21
CA ASN A 207 -4.36 20.74 28.48
C ASN A 207 -5.88 20.87 28.72
N ASP A 208 -6.62 19.77 28.56
CA ASP A 208 -8.09 19.69 28.69
C ASP A 208 -8.89 20.57 27.70
N LYS A 209 -8.24 21.10 26.67
CA LYS A 209 -8.90 21.88 25.62
C LYS A 209 -8.97 21.08 24.32
N PRO A 210 -10.18 20.75 23.82
CA PRO A 210 -10.34 20.13 22.51
C PRO A 210 -10.02 21.13 21.40
N MET A 211 -9.31 20.67 20.37
CA MET A 211 -8.93 21.45 19.20
C MET A 211 -8.80 20.56 17.97
N TYR A 212 -8.83 21.17 16.79
CA TYR A 212 -8.54 20.50 15.53
C TYR A 212 -7.23 20.99 14.96
N ILE A 213 -6.40 20.05 14.57
CA ILE A 213 -5.10 20.31 13.97
C ILE A 213 -5.08 19.89 12.50
N ASN A 214 -4.28 20.60 11.70
CA ASN A 214 -3.89 20.11 10.37
C ASN A 214 -2.72 19.12 10.47
N ALA A 215 -2.28 18.57 9.34
CA ALA A 215 -1.15 17.64 9.27
C ALA A 215 0.23 18.25 9.64
N LYS A 216 0.33 19.56 9.85
CA LYS A 216 1.52 20.22 10.42
C LYS A 216 1.45 20.34 11.94
N GLY A 217 0.32 19.98 12.54
CA GLY A 217 0.05 20.20 13.97
C GLY A 217 -0.41 21.63 14.29
N ASP A 218 -0.61 22.49 13.28
CA ASP A 218 -1.17 23.82 13.51
C ASP A 218 -2.62 23.69 13.93
N VAL A 219 -3.01 24.42 14.97
CA VAL A 219 -4.41 24.55 15.34
C VAL A 219 -5.12 25.35 14.26
N ILE A 220 -5.97 24.67 13.50
CA ILE A 220 -6.75 25.28 12.41
C ILE A 220 -8.13 25.72 12.87
N LEU A 221 -8.67 25.02 13.87
CA LEU A 221 -9.94 25.33 14.47
C LEU A 221 -9.85 25.02 15.96
N THR A 222 -10.11 26.04 16.76
CA THR A 222 -10.68 25.82 18.08
C THR A 222 -12.19 25.73 17.86
N PRO A 223 -12.91 24.83 18.54
CA PRO A 223 -14.36 24.78 18.38
C PRO A 223 -15.04 26.05 18.94
N GLU A 224 -14.28 27.02 19.46
CA GLU A 224 -14.67 28.34 19.94
C GLU A 224 -15.70 29.04 19.06
N TYR A 225 -15.65 29.07 17.72
CA TYR A 225 -16.74 29.73 16.96
C TYR A 225 -18.09 28.98 17.04
N LEU A 226 -18.06 27.64 17.02
CA LEU A 226 -19.25 26.80 17.21
C LEU A 226 -19.68 26.74 18.68
N TYR A 227 -18.74 26.82 19.63
CA TYR A 227 -18.97 26.96 21.07
C TYR A 227 -19.49 28.36 21.43
N ASP A 228 -19.03 29.41 20.77
CA ASP A 228 -19.48 30.79 20.98
C ASP A 228 -20.89 30.95 20.41
N ALA A 229 -21.18 30.31 19.28
CA ALA A 229 -22.53 30.22 18.73
C ALA A 229 -23.44 29.23 19.49
N ASN A 230 -22.86 28.17 20.09
CA ASN A 230 -23.56 27.10 20.82
C ASN A 230 -22.69 26.59 21.98
N SER A 231 -22.83 27.20 23.16
CA SER A 231 -21.96 27.00 24.34
C SER A 231 -21.87 25.57 24.88
N ASP A 232 -22.77 24.70 24.46
CA ASP A 232 -22.97 23.37 25.06
C ASP A 232 -22.31 22.26 24.25
N LEU A 233 -21.74 22.55 23.07
CA LEU A 233 -21.05 21.52 22.30
C LEU A 233 -19.80 21.02 23.07
N LYS A 234 -19.44 19.75 22.87
CA LYS A 234 -18.23 19.13 23.45
C LYS A 234 -17.35 18.43 22.42
N LYS A 235 -17.93 17.97 21.31
CA LYS A 235 -17.21 17.26 20.24
C LYS A 235 -17.85 17.56 18.89
N ILE A 236 -17.03 17.61 17.85
CA ILE A 236 -17.46 17.67 16.45
C ILE A 236 -16.72 16.56 15.71
N THR A 237 -17.39 15.83 14.81
CA THR A 237 -16.78 14.69 14.13
C THR A 237 -16.27 15.00 12.73
N GLN A 238 -16.72 16.10 12.10
CA GLN A 238 -16.33 16.45 10.73
C GLN A 238 -16.45 17.95 10.45
N PHE A 239 -15.54 18.52 9.64
CA PHE A 239 -15.72 19.84 9.03
C PHE A 239 -15.67 19.76 7.50
N LYS A 240 -16.55 20.57 6.88
CA LYS A 240 -16.65 21.14 5.52
C LYS A 240 -16.06 20.43 4.28
N GLU A 241 -14.92 19.77 4.34
CA GLU A 241 -14.23 19.24 3.15
C GLU A 241 -14.24 17.72 3.09
N GLN A 242 -15.39 17.19 2.64
CA GLN A 242 -15.47 16.22 1.52
C GLN A 242 -16.64 15.23 1.59
N ILE A 243 -17.64 15.39 2.46
CA ILE A 243 -18.84 14.51 2.38
C ILE A 243 -20.18 15.21 2.64
N GLY A 244 -20.27 16.49 2.27
CA GLY A 244 -21.51 17.26 2.25
C GLY A 244 -21.43 18.57 3.01
N ASN A 245 -22.49 19.37 2.91
CA ASN A 245 -22.63 20.65 3.61
C ASN A 245 -23.10 20.48 5.06
N VAL A 246 -22.80 19.35 5.70
CA VAL A 246 -23.33 18.98 7.02
C VAL A 246 -22.22 18.56 7.97
N ILE A 247 -22.27 19.07 9.19
CA ILE A 247 -21.37 18.78 10.31
C ILE A 247 -22.16 18.00 11.36
N LEU A 248 -21.61 16.90 11.85
CA LEU A 248 -22.14 16.18 13.00
C LEU A 248 -21.42 16.63 14.28
N ALA A 249 -22.18 17.05 15.28
CA ALA A 249 -21.67 17.56 16.55
C ALA A 249 -22.40 16.93 17.75
N TYR A 250 -21.70 16.84 18.88
CA TYR A 250 -22.17 16.26 20.13
C TYR A 250 -22.10 17.29 21.26
N ASP A 251 -23.19 17.45 21.99
CA ASP A 251 -23.32 18.40 23.11
C ASP A 251 -22.90 17.84 24.48
N GLY A 252 -22.31 16.64 24.51
CA GLY A 252 -22.05 15.94 25.76
C GLY A 252 -23.18 15.01 26.20
N SER A 253 -24.34 15.08 25.55
CA SER A 253 -25.49 14.21 25.78
C SER A 253 -26.15 13.67 24.51
N LYS A 254 -26.21 14.48 23.45
CA LYS A 254 -26.92 14.19 22.21
C LYS A 254 -26.13 14.69 21.00
N TRP A 255 -26.39 14.05 19.87
CA TRP A 255 -25.86 14.39 18.56
C TRP A 255 -26.82 15.28 17.77
N ALA A 256 -26.29 16.17 16.95
CA ALA A 256 -27.07 16.92 15.97
C ALA A 256 -26.24 17.30 14.75
N TYR A 257 -26.94 17.49 13.64
CA TYR A 257 -26.38 17.98 12.38
C TYR A 257 -26.53 19.50 12.24
N TYR A 258 -25.46 20.13 11.74
CA TYR A 258 -25.31 21.57 11.52
C TYR A 258 -24.92 21.81 10.06
N ASP A 259 -25.38 22.91 9.48
CA ASP A 259 -24.95 23.34 8.15
C ASP A 259 -23.48 23.80 8.20
N ALA A 260 -22.64 23.27 7.33
CA ALA A 260 -21.20 23.50 7.34
C ALA A 260 -20.78 24.92 6.87
N THR A 261 -21.72 25.71 6.34
CA THR A 261 -21.43 27.07 5.85
C THR A 261 -21.87 28.13 6.85
N SER A 262 -23.09 28.00 7.34
CA SER A 262 -23.71 28.92 8.29
C SER A 262 -23.51 28.53 9.75
N TYR A 263 -23.07 27.30 10.00
CA TYR A 263 -22.93 26.71 11.35
C TYR A 263 -24.24 26.69 12.14
N LYS A 264 -25.38 26.81 11.46
CA LYS A 264 -26.70 26.69 12.07
C LYS A 264 -27.11 25.24 12.17
N LYS A 265 -27.73 24.87 13.28
CA LYS A 265 -28.32 23.54 13.47
C LYS A 265 -29.45 23.32 12.44
N ILE A 266 -29.42 22.19 11.74
CA ILE A 266 -30.37 21.85 10.68
C ILE A 266 -31.18 20.58 10.97
N SER A 267 -30.97 19.97 12.13
CA SER A 267 -31.68 18.76 12.53
C SER A 267 -32.09 18.85 13.99
N GLU A 268 -32.93 17.92 14.42
CA GLU A 268 -33.22 17.68 15.83
C GLU A 268 -32.04 17.04 16.57
N ASN A 269 -32.21 16.80 17.88
CA ASN A 269 -31.24 16.07 18.67
C ASN A 269 -31.48 14.55 18.61
N TYR A 270 -30.40 13.81 18.42
CA TYR A 270 -30.35 12.36 18.37
C TYR A 270 -29.57 11.81 19.55
N LYS A 271 -29.92 10.61 20.02
CA LYS A 271 -29.12 9.87 20.99
C LYS A 271 -27.81 9.39 20.35
N ASP A 272 -27.90 8.84 19.14
CA ASP A 272 -26.75 8.36 18.36
C ASP A 272 -26.95 8.74 16.89
N ALA A 273 -25.86 9.01 16.18
CA ALA A 273 -25.86 9.40 14.77
C ALA A 273 -24.54 9.01 14.09
N THR A 274 -24.59 8.71 12.79
CA THR A 274 -23.41 8.51 11.95
C THR A 274 -23.09 9.78 11.17
N ILE A 275 -21.85 9.91 10.68
CA ILE A 275 -21.60 10.88 9.60
C ILE A 275 -22.40 10.49 8.35
N ILE A 276 -22.68 11.47 7.49
CA ILE A 276 -23.40 11.25 6.24
C ILE A 276 -22.36 11.08 5.14
N THR A 277 -22.33 9.91 4.51
CA THR A 277 -21.38 9.62 3.43
C THR A 277 -22.05 9.05 2.20
N ASN A 278 -21.55 9.42 1.02
CA ASN A 278 -22.22 9.11 -0.27
C ASN A 278 -23.72 9.42 -0.28
N GLY A 279 -24.12 10.48 0.43
CA GLY A 279 -25.50 10.95 0.51
C GLY A 279 -26.39 10.20 1.50
N VAL A 280 -25.85 9.28 2.31
CA VAL A 280 -26.61 8.53 3.31
C VAL A 280 -25.88 8.53 4.65
N GLY A 281 -26.61 8.82 5.72
CA GLY A 281 -26.20 8.53 7.10
C GLY A 281 -27.36 7.92 7.86
N GLY A 282 -27.27 7.93 9.19
CA GLY A 282 -28.46 7.68 9.98
C GLY A 282 -28.33 8.07 11.43
N ALA A 283 -29.46 8.05 12.12
CA ALA A 283 -29.55 8.45 13.52
C ALA A 283 -30.71 7.78 14.25
N THR A 284 -30.62 7.76 15.58
CA THR A 284 -31.70 7.31 16.48
C THR A 284 -32.00 8.38 17.53
N LYS A 285 -33.28 8.69 17.75
CA LYS A 285 -33.68 9.76 18.67
C LYS A 285 -33.52 9.40 20.15
N ASN A 286 -33.92 8.17 20.51
CA ASN A 286 -34.01 7.71 21.89
C ASN A 286 -33.29 6.36 22.11
N GLY A 287 -32.45 5.92 21.17
CA GLY A 287 -31.79 4.61 21.23
C GLY A 287 -32.70 3.44 20.90
N GLY A 288 -33.84 3.72 20.27
CA GLY A 288 -34.63 2.72 19.55
C GLY A 288 -34.13 2.61 18.12
N TYR A 289 -35.05 2.42 17.18
CA TYR A 289 -34.71 2.26 15.76
C TYR A 289 -33.95 3.44 15.15
N TRP A 290 -33.04 3.10 14.26
CA TRP A 290 -32.29 3.99 13.39
C TRP A 290 -33.10 4.31 12.13
N ALA A 291 -33.11 5.59 11.76
CA ALA A 291 -33.59 6.09 10.48
C ALA A 291 -32.41 6.33 9.54
N LEU A 292 -32.59 6.04 8.25
CA LEU A 292 -31.66 6.47 7.21
C LEU A 292 -31.92 7.94 6.86
N LEU A 293 -30.86 8.71 6.74
CA LEU A 293 -30.90 10.16 6.50
C LEU A 293 -30.19 10.52 5.19
N ASP A 294 -30.77 11.45 4.44
CA ASP A 294 -30.21 12.00 3.20
C ASP A 294 -29.05 12.98 3.46
N SER A 295 -28.50 13.55 2.39
CA SER A 295 -27.41 14.53 2.45
C SER A 295 -27.73 15.83 3.19
N LYS A 296 -28.99 16.07 3.54
CA LYS A 296 -29.49 17.21 4.30
C LYS A 296 -30.02 16.80 5.67
N ALA A 297 -29.74 15.57 6.11
CA ALA A 297 -30.21 14.98 7.35
C ALA A 297 -31.75 14.79 7.44
N ASN A 298 -32.44 14.65 6.32
CA ASN A 298 -33.86 14.29 6.30
C ASN A 298 -34.06 12.76 6.21
N PRO A 299 -35.10 12.19 6.83
CA PRO A 299 -35.43 10.77 6.66
C PRO A 299 -35.64 10.38 5.19
N ILE A 300 -35.01 9.28 4.77
CA ILE A 300 -35.11 8.73 3.40
C ILE A 300 -36.32 7.82 3.24
N THR A 301 -36.67 7.09 4.30
CA THR A 301 -37.69 6.03 4.30
C THR A 301 -38.36 5.95 5.66
N ASP A 302 -39.58 5.43 5.69
CA ASP A 302 -40.31 5.10 6.93
C ASP A 302 -39.84 3.75 7.54
N GLU A 303 -39.05 2.97 6.79
CA GLU A 303 -38.41 1.76 7.28
C GLU A 303 -37.48 2.06 8.46
N LYS A 304 -37.48 1.14 9.43
CA LYS A 304 -36.76 1.26 10.69
C LYS A 304 -35.77 0.13 10.85
N PHE A 305 -34.56 0.48 11.25
CA PHE A 305 -33.45 -0.46 11.42
C PHE A 305 -33.04 -0.54 12.88
N ASP A 306 -32.58 -1.70 13.34
CA ASP A 306 -32.05 -1.88 14.69
C ASP A 306 -30.73 -1.12 14.87
N SER A 307 -29.89 -1.11 13.83
CA SER A 307 -28.63 -0.35 13.77
C SER A 307 -28.14 -0.15 12.35
N ILE A 308 -27.18 0.76 12.16
CA ILE A 308 -26.44 0.95 10.91
C ILE A 308 -24.99 0.56 11.17
N VAL A 309 -24.44 -0.28 10.29
CA VAL A 309 -23.04 -0.69 10.38
C VAL A 309 -22.17 0.41 9.78
N VAL A 310 -21.15 0.82 10.52
CA VAL A 310 -20.12 1.77 10.08
C VAL A 310 -18.76 1.08 10.03
N ASP A 311 -17.85 1.64 9.25
CA ASP A 311 -16.44 1.26 9.35
C ASP A 311 -15.75 1.85 10.59
N GLU A 312 -14.46 1.54 10.75
CA GLU A 312 -13.64 2.05 11.86
C GLU A 312 -13.53 3.58 11.92
N ARG A 313 -13.78 4.28 10.80
CA ARG A 313 -13.81 5.75 10.69
C ARG A 313 -15.22 6.32 10.88
N GLY A 314 -16.20 5.49 11.24
CA GLY A 314 -17.60 5.90 11.41
C GLY A 314 -18.35 6.12 10.09
N VAL A 315 -17.81 5.69 8.96
CA VAL A 315 -18.41 5.85 7.62
C VAL A 315 -19.44 4.75 7.38
N PRO A 316 -20.75 5.08 7.22
CA PRO A 316 -21.79 4.07 7.00
C PRO A 316 -21.86 3.58 5.55
N CYS A 317 -21.48 4.43 4.57
CA CYS A 317 -21.72 4.15 3.15
C CYS A 317 -20.56 4.63 2.28
N ARG A 318 -19.82 3.69 1.69
CA ARG A 318 -18.70 3.93 0.75
C ARG A 318 -19.06 3.66 -0.71
N ASN A 319 -20.19 3.01 -0.93
CA ASN A 319 -20.70 2.60 -2.23
C ASN A 319 -22.10 3.20 -2.43
N ASP A 320 -22.93 2.53 -3.22
CA ASP A 320 -24.38 2.75 -3.29
C ASP A 320 -25.17 1.75 -2.43
N SER A 321 -24.47 1.05 -1.53
CA SER A 321 -25.00 0.06 -0.61
C SER A 321 -24.36 0.20 0.77
N LEU A 322 -25.12 -0.16 1.80
CA LEU A 322 -24.68 -0.18 3.20
C LEU A 322 -25.29 -1.38 3.92
N ILE A 323 -24.66 -1.77 5.03
CA ILE A 323 -25.16 -2.85 5.87
C ILE A 323 -25.92 -2.25 7.04
N VAL A 324 -27.12 -2.76 7.27
CA VAL A 324 -27.98 -2.37 8.38
C VAL A 324 -28.41 -3.62 9.13
N GLN A 325 -28.72 -3.47 10.41
CA GLN A 325 -29.37 -4.52 11.18
C GLN A 325 -30.87 -4.30 11.16
N LYS A 326 -31.63 -5.35 10.87
CA LYS A 326 -33.10 -5.39 10.90
C LYS A 326 -33.53 -6.74 11.44
N ASP A 327 -34.45 -6.73 12.41
CA ASP A 327 -34.96 -7.93 13.07
C ASP A 327 -33.84 -8.83 13.62
N LEU A 328 -32.84 -8.23 14.27
CA LEU A 328 -31.66 -8.90 14.83
C LEU A 328 -30.80 -9.67 13.80
N ARG A 329 -30.90 -9.29 12.53
CA ARG A 329 -30.10 -9.82 11.43
C ARG A 329 -29.52 -8.69 10.60
N TYR A 330 -28.36 -8.93 10.00
CA TYR A 330 -27.70 -7.95 9.14
C TYR A 330 -28.09 -8.19 7.69
N ILE A 331 -28.46 -7.13 6.99
CA ILE A 331 -28.87 -7.14 5.59
C ILE A 331 -28.16 -6.05 4.82
N LEU A 332 -27.99 -6.29 3.51
CA LEU A 332 -27.48 -5.28 2.59
C LEU A 332 -28.64 -4.48 2.00
N VAL A 333 -28.60 -3.17 2.14
CA VAL A 333 -29.60 -2.24 1.57
C VAL A 333 -28.94 -1.24 0.63
N ASN A 334 -29.71 -0.72 -0.32
CA ASN A 334 -29.30 0.39 -1.15
C ASN A 334 -29.49 1.73 -0.39
N LYS A 335 -29.11 2.84 -1.02
CA LYS A 335 -29.25 4.19 -0.43
C LYS A 335 -30.68 4.61 -0.08
N LYS A 336 -31.71 3.92 -0.60
CA LYS A 336 -33.12 4.16 -0.27
C LYS A 336 -33.60 3.32 0.92
N GLY A 337 -32.74 2.45 1.46
CA GLY A 337 -33.10 1.49 2.49
C GLY A 337 -33.78 0.23 1.95
N GLU A 338 -33.82 0.04 0.63
CA GLU A 338 -34.40 -1.15 0.02
C GLU A 338 -33.37 -2.29 0.06
N GLN A 339 -33.78 -3.47 0.51
CA GLN A 339 -32.90 -4.64 0.58
C GLN A 339 -32.45 -5.09 -0.82
N ILE A 340 -31.14 -5.29 -1.00
CA ILE A 340 -30.53 -5.62 -2.30
C ILE A 340 -30.61 -7.13 -2.60
N SER A 341 -30.56 -7.98 -1.55
CA SER A 341 -30.56 -9.44 -1.69
C SER A 341 -31.33 -10.10 -0.55
N ASP A 342 -31.90 -11.29 -0.78
CA ASP A 342 -32.60 -12.08 0.24
C ASP A 342 -31.68 -12.68 1.33
N GLN A 343 -30.36 -12.52 1.20
CA GLN A 343 -29.41 -13.00 2.20
C GLN A 343 -29.49 -12.16 3.48
N VAL A 344 -29.42 -12.85 4.62
CA VAL A 344 -29.39 -12.27 5.96
C VAL A 344 -28.26 -12.91 6.76
N TYR A 345 -27.63 -12.13 7.63
CA TYR A 345 -26.40 -12.52 8.33
C TYR A 345 -26.54 -12.36 9.84
N GLU A 346 -25.78 -13.14 10.62
CA GLU A 346 -25.79 -13.04 12.08
C GLU A 346 -24.95 -11.87 12.61
N ASP A 347 -23.95 -11.42 11.85
CA ASP A 347 -23.06 -10.30 12.18
C ASP A 347 -22.48 -9.69 10.90
N ALA A 348 -21.97 -8.45 10.97
CA ALA A 348 -21.37 -7.78 9.82
C ALA A 348 -20.38 -6.67 10.22
N LYS A 349 -19.36 -6.50 9.39
CA LYS A 349 -18.45 -5.35 9.40
C LYS A 349 -18.67 -4.54 8.13
N GLY A 350 -18.73 -3.22 8.25
CA GLY A 350 -19.02 -2.31 7.13
C GLY A 350 -17.97 -2.39 6.02
N PHE A 351 -18.28 -1.82 4.87
CA PHE A 351 -17.30 -1.65 3.80
C PHE A 351 -16.22 -0.66 4.26
N ASN A 352 -14.95 -1.06 4.24
CA ASN A 352 -13.81 -0.18 4.55
C ASN A 352 -13.27 0.50 3.27
N ASP A 353 -13.47 -0.13 2.10
CA ASP A 353 -13.25 0.40 0.77
C ASP A 353 -14.48 0.14 -0.14
N THR A 354 -14.32 0.20 -1.46
CA THR A 354 -15.41 -0.02 -2.42
C THR A 354 -15.59 -1.48 -2.84
N THR A 355 -14.90 -2.42 -2.18
CA THR A 355 -14.81 -3.82 -2.61
C THR A 355 -15.66 -4.75 -1.75
N LEU A 356 -15.10 -5.35 -0.71
CA LEU A 356 -15.73 -6.44 0.04
C LEU A 356 -15.94 -6.08 1.51
N ALA A 357 -17.16 -6.33 2.00
CA ALA A 357 -17.49 -6.29 3.42
C ALA A 357 -17.50 -7.69 4.01
N ALA A 358 -17.15 -7.82 5.29
CA ALA A 358 -17.20 -9.10 5.99
C ALA A 358 -18.56 -9.30 6.67
N VAL A 359 -19.14 -10.48 6.51
CA VAL A 359 -20.40 -10.88 7.14
C VAL A 359 -20.27 -12.26 7.76
N LYS A 360 -20.99 -12.50 8.84
CA LYS A 360 -21.00 -13.79 9.53
C LYS A 360 -22.20 -14.59 9.07
N LYS A 361 -21.95 -15.82 8.61
CA LYS A 361 -22.95 -16.79 8.19
C LYS A 361 -22.74 -18.09 8.96
N GLY A 362 -23.61 -18.36 9.92
CA GLY A 362 -23.47 -19.47 10.86
C GLY A 362 -22.21 -19.34 11.73
N LYS A 363 -21.24 -20.26 11.55
CA LYS A 363 -20.00 -20.31 12.35
C LYS A 363 -18.80 -19.63 11.67
N LYS A 364 -18.97 -19.11 10.45
CA LYS A 364 -17.86 -18.61 9.63
C LYS A 364 -18.09 -17.16 9.25
N TRP A 365 -16.99 -16.43 9.08
CA TRP A 365 -16.98 -15.16 8.39
C TRP A 365 -16.76 -15.40 6.90
N ILE A 366 -17.57 -14.78 6.05
CA ILE A 366 -17.44 -14.73 4.60
C ILE A 366 -17.41 -13.26 4.16
N PHE A 367 -17.22 -13.02 2.87
CA PHE A 367 -17.25 -11.68 2.30
C PHE A 367 -18.43 -11.50 1.36
N ILE A 368 -18.88 -10.25 1.20
CA ILE A 368 -19.87 -9.86 0.21
C ILE A 368 -19.38 -8.66 -0.59
N ASP A 369 -19.69 -8.63 -1.88
CA ASP A 369 -19.50 -7.45 -2.72
C ASP A 369 -20.67 -6.44 -2.55
N PRO A 370 -20.60 -5.24 -3.15
CA PRO A 370 -21.64 -4.22 -3.00
C PRO A 370 -22.98 -4.60 -3.66
N THR A 371 -23.02 -5.70 -4.43
CA THR A 371 -24.24 -6.26 -5.01
C THR A 371 -24.87 -7.35 -4.13
N GLY A 372 -24.21 -7.72 -3.03
CA GLY A 372 -24.63 -8.78 -2.11
C GLY A 372 -24.17 -10.18 -2.53
N LYS A 373 -23.27 -10.29 -3.51
CA LYS A 373 -22.72 -11.58 -3.92
C LYS A 373 -21.72 -12.08 -2.87
N GLU A 374 -21.95 -13.28 -2.35
CA GLU A 374 -21.07 -13.95 -1.40
C GLU A 374 -19.75 -14.41 -2.05
N VAL A 375 -18.65 -14.24 -1.31
CA VAL A 375 -17.28 -14.64 -1.66
C VAL A 375 -16.67 -15.35 -0.45
N ASP A 376 -16.38 -16.64 -0.62
CA ASP A 376 -15.68 -17.44 0.40
C ASP A 376 -14.17 -17.42 0.11
N LEU A 377 -13.39 -16.85 1.03
CA LEU A 377 -11.94 -16.71 0.94
C LEU A 377 -11.19 -17.56 1.97
N GLY A 378 -11.88 -18.46 2.66
CA GLY A 378 -11.30 -19.40 3.61
C GLY A 378 -11.86 -19.30 5.02
N ASP A 379 -11.43 -20.26 5.85
CA ASP A 379 -11.95 -20.44 7.20
C ASP A 379 -11.13 -19.66 8.23
N PHE A 380 -11.73 -18.59 8.76
CA PHE A 380 -11.14 -17.71 9.76
C PHE A 380 -12.07 -17.54 10.97
N GLU A 381 -11.46 -17.39 12.15
CA GLU A 381 -12.18 -17.16 13.41
C GLU A 381 -12.82 -15.77 13.44
N GLU A 382 -12.08 -14.80 12.90
CA GLU A 382 -12.48 -13.41 12.75
C GLU A 382 -11.77 -12.80 11.54
N VAL A 383 -12.40 -11.82 10.89
CA VAL A 383 -11.82 -11.08 9.77
C VAL A 383 -12.17 -9.59 9.89
N SER A 384 -11.39 -8.69 9.30
CA SER A 384 -11.81 -7.33 8.96
C SER A 384 -12.45 -7.32 7.56
N SER A 385 -13.19 -6.27 7.21
CA SER A 385 -13.47 -5.99 5.79
C SER A 385 -12.20 -5.58 5.06
N PHE A 386 -12.21 -5.71 3.73
CA PHE A 386 -11.05 -5.38 2.89
C PHE A 386 -10.80 -3.87 2.83
N ASN A 387 -9.52 -3.51 2.82
CA ASN A 387 -9.05 -2.18 2.46
C ASN A 387 -7.73 -2.29 1.69
N GLY A 388 -7.61 -1.57 0.58
CA GLY A 388 -6.40 -1.60 -0.25
C GLY A 388 -6.09 -3.01 -0.79
N GLY A 389 -7.10 -3.87 -0.94
CA GLY A 389 -6.95 -5.25 -1.41
C GLY A 389 -6.38 -6.23 -0.37
N LEU A 390 -6.39 -5.87 0.92
CA LEU A 390 -5.99 -6.72 2.03
C LEU A 390 -7.03 -6.71 3.15
N ALA A 391 -7.13 -7.81 3.89
CA ALA A 391 -7.96 -7.92 5.08
C ALA A 391 -7.16 -8.57 6.22
N ALA A 392 -7.33 -8.05 7.44
CA ALA A 392 -6.80 -8.69 8.64
C ALA A 392 -7.65 -9.92 8.96
N VAL A 393 -7.01 -11.04 9.29
CA VAL A 393 -7.70 -12.29 9.62
C VAL A 393 -7.08 -12.95 10.84
N LYS A 394 -7.94 -13.62 11.62
CA LYS A 394 -7.55 -14.40 12.78
C LYS A 394 -7.65 -15.89 12.48
N LYS A 395 -6.55 -16.61 12.70
CA LYS A 395 -6.46 -18.06 12.52
C LYS A 395 -5.59 -18.66 13.62
N ASN A 396 -6.09 -19.70 14.27
CA ASN A 396 -5.44 -20.35 15.40
C ASN A 396 -5.11 -19.34 16.53
N GLY A 397 -6.03 -18.43 16.82
CA GLY A 397 -5.86 -17.42 17.86
C GLY A 397 -4.94 -16.24 17.51
N LYS A 398 -4.27 -16.22 16.35
CA LYS A 398 -3.34 -15.16 15.94
C LYS A 398 -3.81 -14.42 14.69
N TRP A 399 -3.42 -13.15 14.58
CA TRP A 399 -3.75 -12.28 13.46
C TRP A 399 -2.65 -12.22 12.40
N GLY A 400 -3.08 -12.12 11.14
CA GLY A 400 -2.26 -11.87 9.95
C GLY A 400 -3.10 -11.18 8.88
N TYR A 401 -2.66 -11.20 7.62
CA TYR A 401 -3.40 -10.58 6.51
C TYR A 401 -3.53 -11.51 5.31
N ILE A 402 -4.69 -11.44 4.65
CA ILE A 402 -4.97 -12.10 3.37
C ILE A 402 -5.09 -11.10 2.23
N ASP A 403 -4.82 -11.56 1.01
CA ASP A 403 -5.20 -10.84 -0.20
C ASP A 403 -6.61 -11.21 -0.70
N MET A 404 -7.05 -10.56 -1.78
CA MET A 404 -8.35 -10.78 -2.42
C MET A 404 -8.56 -12.21 -2.97
N THR A 405 -7.52 -13.06 -3.00
CA THR A 405 -7.63 -14.48 -3.37
C THR A 405 -7.85 -15.39 -2.15
N GLY A 406 -7.80 -14.84 -0.93
CA GLY A 406 -7.83 -15.60 0.32
C GLY A 406 -6.48 -16.14 0.76
N LYS A 407 -5.41 -15.85 0.01
CA LYS A 407 -4.05 -16.28 0.36
C LYS A 407 -3.57 -15.47 1.57
N ILE A 408 -3.08 -16.16 2.60
CA ILE A 408 -2.34 -15.53 3.70
C ILE A 408 -1.03 -14.98 3.14
N VAL A 409 -0.90 -13.66 3.13
CA VAL A 409 0.25 -12.94 2.59
C VAL A 409 1.11 -12.31 3.68
N ILE A 410 0.54 -12.09 4.86
CA ILE A 410 1.27 -11.79 6.08
C ILE A 410 0.87 -12.86 7.11
N PRO A 411 1.84 -13.64 7.64
CA PRO A 411 1.56 -14.76 8.52
C PRO A 411 0.71 -14.39 9.75
N CYS A 412 -0.12 -15.34 10.19
CA CYS A 412 -0.92 -15.20 11.41
C CYS A 412 -0.05 -15.44 12.65
N THR A 413 0.68 -14.42 13.08
CA THR A 413 1.62 -14.50 14.21
C THR A 413 1.41 -13.41 15.27
N PHE A 414 0.51 -12.45 15.03
CA PHE A 414 0.30 -11.31 15.91
C PHE A 414 -0.83 -11.56 16.92
N GLU A 415 -0.76 -10.92 18.09
CA GLU A 415 -1.84 -10.94 19.10
C GLU A 415 -3.07 -10.16 18.63
N ASP A 416 -2.84 -9.11 17.84
CA ASP A 416 -3.88 -8.24 17.28
C ASP A 416 -3.40 -7.60 15.97
N ALA A 417 -4.33 -7.19 15.11
CA ALA A 417 -4.05 -6.48 13.87
C ALA A 417 -5.17 -5.49 13.54
N ARG A 418 -4.79 -4.24 13.31
CA ARG A 418 -5.66 -3.21 12.74
C ARG A 418 -5.78 -3.40 11.23
N LEU A 419 -6.72 -2.67 10.63
CA LEU A 419 -6.79 -2.52 9.18
C LEU A 419 -5.43 -2.08 8.62
N ILE A 420 -5.12 -2.57 7.42
CA ILE A 420 -4.00 -2.05 6.64
C ILE A 420 -4.52 -1.03 5.64
N SER A 421 -3.85 0.12 5.58
CA SER A 421 -4.15 1.25 4.72
C SER A 421 -3.88 0.92 3.23
N GLU A 422 -4.40 1.73 2.32
CA GLU A 422 -4.11 1.58 0.88
C GLU A 422 -2.62 1.80 0.56
N SER A 423 -1.94 2.61 1.37
CA SER A 423 -0.49 2.83 1.36
C SER A 423 0.33 1.70 2.01
N GLY A 424 -0.32 0.61 2.43
CA GLY A 424 0.35 -0.56 3.00
C GLY A 424 0.90 -0.33 4.41
N ILE A 425 0.29 0.57 5.16
CA ILE A 425 0.59 0.85 6.55
C ILE A 425 -0.50 0.23 7.43
N GLY A 426 -0.12 -0.60 8.38
CA GLY A 426 -1.04 -1.16 9.36
C GLY A 426 -0.43 -1.13 10.75
N PHE A 427 -1.20 -1.52 11.76
CA PHE A 427 -0.66 -1.75 13.10
C PHE A 427 -0.93 -3.17 13.54
N VAL A 428 0.09 -3.81 14.08
CA VAL A 428 0.01 -5.17 14.63
C VAL A 428 0.53 -5.19 16.05
N LYS A 429 -0.04 -6.04 16.88
CA LYS A 429 0.34 -6.18 18.28
C LYS A 429 1.19 -7.43 18.48
N ASN A 430 2.35 -7.27 19.08
CA ASN A 430 3.23 -8.39 19.40
C ASN A 430 2.83 -9.09 20.71
N ASP A 431 3.49 -10.21 21.00
CA ASP A 431 3.23 -11.05 22.18
C ASP A 431 3.47 -10.33 23.52
N ASN A 432 4.22 -9.21 23.51
CA ASN A 432 4.43 -8.36 24.69
C ASN A 432 3.32 -7.30 24.86
N GLY A 433 2.27 -7.35 24.05
CA GLY A 433 1.16 -6.40 24.09
C GLY A 433 1.50 -5.01 23.56
N ARG A 434 2.61 -4.85 22.82
CA ARG A 434 3.00 -3.56 22.21
C ARG A 434 2.59 -3.52 20.75
N TRP A 435 2.05 -2.39 20.33
CA TRP A 435 1.71 -2.12 18.94
C TRP A 435 2.95 -1.71 18.15
N GLN A 436 3.04 -2.19 16.91
CA GLN A 436 4.11 -1.88 15.97
C GLN A 436 3.47 -1.49 14.64
N LEU A 437 4.05 -0.48 13.99
CA LEU A 437 3.67 -0.09 12.64
C LEU A 437 4.22 -1.16 11.68
N LEU A 438 3.32 -1.80 10.95
CA LEU A 438 3.63 -2.67 9.83
C LEU A 438 3.67 -1.84 8.56
N GLN A 439 4.78 -1.91 7.84
CA GLN A 439 5.01 -1.16 6.60
C GLN A 439 5.34 -2.13 5.46
N LEU A 440 4.48 -2.20 4.45
CA LEU A 440 4.80 -2.90 3.20
C LEU A 440 5.91 -2.14 2.46
N ILE A 441 7.04 -2.80 2.24
CA ILE A 441 8.22 -2.17 1.64
C ILE A 441 7.89 -1.65 0.23
N ARG A 442 7.13 -2.41 -0.56
CA ARG A 442 6.80 -2.02 -1.95
C ARG A 442 6.18 -0.63 -2.11
N LEU A 443 5.48 -0.14 -1.08
CA LEU A 443 4.78 1.14 -1.12
C LEU A 443 5.54 2.26 -0.37
N ASN A 444 6.60 1.91 0.35
CA ASN A 444 7.30 2.81 1.28
C ASN A 444 8.82 2.56 1.24
N HIS A 445 9.40 2.47 0.04
CA HIS A 445 10.80 2.08 -0.18
C HIS A 445 11.75 3.26 -0.49
N ASP A 446 11.36 4.48 -0.09
CA ASP A 446 12.11 5.71 -0.35
C ASP A 446 13.45 5.82 0.38
#